data_AF-A0A7W4C7W4-F1
#
_entry.id   AF-A0A7W4C7W4-F1
#
_cell.length_a   1.000
_cell.length_b   1.000
_cell.length_c   1.000
_cell.angle_alpha   90.00
_cell.angle_beta   90.00
_cell.angle_gamma   90.00
#
_symmetry.space_group_name_H-M   'P 1'
#
loop_
_entity.id
_entity.type
_entity.pdbx_description
1 polymer ?
#
loop_
_entity_poly.entity_id
_entity_poly.type
_entity_poly.pdbx_seq_one_letter_code
_entity_poly.pdbx_strand_id
1 'polypeptide(L)'
;MSADKHLQSWQERFEMAEAMQPLLGKLYRNQGIEVMVYGKPLLNASTIEIIKSHRLVRRHVGEKLRLRESFPFVVALSKLAIKHCRVDIGKLAINYWRNNK
;
A
#
# COMPACT_ATOMS: atom_id res chain seq x y z
N MET A 1 20.61 17.11 -5.31
CA MET A 1 19.19 17.13 -4.90
C MET A 1 19.10 17.94 -3.61
N SER A 2 18.29 19.02 -3.54
CA SER A 2 18.15 19.83 -2.32
C SER A 2 17.52 19.03 -1.18
N ALA A 3 17.89 19.32 0.08
CA ALA A 3 17.34 18.69 1.28
C ALA A 3 15.80 18.74 1.32
N ASP A 4 15.21 19.81 0.79
CA ASP A 4 13.75 20.00 0.71
C ASP A 4 13.04 18.90 -0.07
N LYS A 5 13.64 18.42 -1.17
CA LYS A 5 13.04 17.35 -2.00
C LYS A 5 13.00 16.02 -1.25
N HIS A 6 14.01 15.75 -0.42
CA HIS A 6 14.04 14.55 0.41
C HIS A 6 13.00 14.62 1.54
N LEU A 7 12.86 15.78 2.17
CA LEU A 7 11.85 16.03 3.20
C LEU A 7 10.44 15.88 2.63
N GLN A 8 10.15 16.54 1.50
CA GLN A 8 8.85 16.46 0.83
C GLN A 8 8.51 15.02 0.46
N SER A 9 9.44 14.29 -0.17
CA SER A 9 9.23 12.88 -0.50
C SER A 9 9.02 11.99 0.73
N TRP A 10 9.60 12.34 1.88
CA TRP A 10 9.36 11.65 3.13
C TRP A 10 7.96 11.96 3.68
N GLN A 11 7.56 13.23 3.73
CA GLN A 11 6.24 13.67 4.18
C GLN A 11 5.12 13.00 3.37
N GLU A 12 5.23 12.99 2.04
CA GLU A 12 4.20 12.40 1.17
C GLU A 12 4.04 10.88 1.38
N ARG A 13 5.14 10.17 1.72
CA ARG A 13 5.05 8.74 2.07
C ARG A 13 4.38 8.54 3.42
N PHE A 14 4.61 9.45 4.36
CA PHE A 14 4.03 9.38 5.70
C PHE A 14 2.53 9.63 5.64
N GLU A 15 2.12 10.71 4.97
CA GLU A 15 0.72 11.09 4.76
C GLU A 15 -0.09 9.96 4.11
N MET A 16 0.43 9.36 3.03
CA MET A 16 -0.26 8.23 2.38
C MET A 16 -0.35 7.00 3.28
N ALA A 17 0.70 6.68 4.03
CA ALA A 17 0.68 5.56 4.94
C ALA A 17 -0.34 5.76 6.07
N GLU A 18 -0.43 6.97 6.64
CA GLU A 18 -1.44 7.33 7.64
C GLU A 18 -2.85 7.24 7.05
N ALA A 19 -3.05 7.77 5.84
CA ALA A 19 -4.32 7.68 5.13
C ALA A 19 -4.76 6.23 4.82
N MET A 20 -3.81 5.29 4.69
CA MET A 20 -4.13 3.87 4.51
C MET A 20 -4.74 3.24 5.75
N GLN A 21 -4.28 3.59 6.96
CA GLN A 21 -4.69 2.91 8.20
C GLN A 21 -6.21 2.85 8.42
N PRO A 22 -6.98 3.95 8.33
CA PRO A 22 -8.43 3.88 8.49
C PRO A 22 -9.12 3.09 7.38
N LEU A 23 -8.60 3.12 6.15
CA LEU A 23 -9.15 2.34 5.03
C LEU A 23 -8.94 0.85 5.25
N LEU A 24 -7.73 0.44 5.66
CA LEU A 24 -7.39 -0.94 5.98
C LEU A 24 -8.29 -1.49 7.10
N GLY A 25 -8.51 -0.70 8.16
CA GLY A 25 -9.41 -1.07 9.26
C GLY A 25 -10.87 -1.21 8.81
N LYS A 26 -11.37 -0.31 7.96
CA LYS A 26 -12.73 -0.38 7.38
C LYS A 26 -12.90 -1.57 6.44
N LEU A 27 -11.92 -1.83 5.58
CA LEU A 27 -11.90 -2.98 4.67
C LEU A 27 -12.01 -4.30 5.46
N TYR A 28 -11.25 -4.44 6.53
CA TYR A 28 -11.32 -5.62 7.36
C TYR A 28 -12.65 -5.73 8.11
N ARG A 29 -13.07 -4.69 8.85
CA ARG A 29 -14.26 -4.77 9.72
C ARG A 29 -15.59 -4.77 8.97
N ASN A 30 -15.70 -4.04 7.86
CA ASN A 30 -16.98 -3.86 7.17
C ASN A 30 -17.13 -4.81 5.97
N GLN A 31 -16.02 -5.22 5.36
CA GLN A 31 -16.03 -6.06 4.15
C GLN A 31 -15.35 -7.42 4.37
N GLY A 32 -14.69 -7.65 5.51
CA GLY A 32 -13.95 -8.90 5.76
C GLY A 32 -12.72 -9.03 4.86
N ILE A 33 -12.16 -7.91 4.39
CA ILE A 33 -11.04 -7.92 3.44
C ILE A 33 -9.71 -7.77 4.18
N GLU A 34 -8.84 -8.76 4.01
CA GLU A 34 -7.48 -8.71 4.49
C GLU A 34 -6.55 -8.19 3.37
N VAL A 35 -5.99 -7.00 3.58
CA VAL A 35 -5.04 -6.39 2.64
C VAL A 35 -3.61 -6.68 3.06
N MET A 36 -2.76 -7.03 2.09
CA MET A 36 -1.34 -7.32 2.32
C MET A 36 -0.45 -6.74 1.23
N VAL A 37 0.85 -6.69 1.49
CA VAL A 37 1.89 -6.37 0.50
C VAL A 37 2.92 -7.50 0.50
N TYR A 38 3.01 -8.25 -0.60
CA TYR A 38 3.92 -9.39 -0.76
C TYR A 38 3.88 -10.35 0.44
N GLY A 39 2.68 -10.83 0.76
CA GLY A 39 2.46 -11.76 1.87
C GLY A 39 2.47 -11.15 3.26
N LYS A 40 2.85 -9.87 3.44
CA LYS A 40 2.81 -9.19 4.75
C LYS A 40 1.47 -8.48 4.97
N PRO A 41 0.62 -8.91 5.93
CA PRO A 41 -0.64 -8.25 6.23
C PRO A 41 -0.43 -6.79 6.66
N LEU A 42 -1.36 -5.92 6.27
CA LEU A 42 -1.37 -4.51 6.68
C LEU A 42 -2.42 -4.21 7.76
N LEU A 43 -3.21 -5.20 8.19
CA LEU A 43 -4.16 -5.02 9.29
C LEU A 43 -3.41 -4.61 10.56
N ASN A 44 -3.84 -3.49 11.17
CA ASN A 44 -3.21 -2.89 12.36
C ASN A 44 -1.72 -2.53 12.18
N ALA A 45 -1.21 -2.49 10.94
CA ALA A 45 0.15 -2.05 10.69
C ALA A 45 0.28 -0.55 11.00
N SER A 46 1.35 -0.19 11.71
CA SER A 46 1.74 1.19 11.90
C SER A 46 2.14 1.85 10.56
N THR A 47 2.10 3.17 10.50
CA THR A 47 2.60 3.98 9.37
C THR A 47 4.00 3.54 8.93
N ILE A 48 4.89 3.32 9.91
CA ILE A 48 6.27 2.88 9.65
C ILE A 48 6.30 1.46 9.05
N GLU A 49 5.47 0.54 9.54
CA GLU A 49 5.38 -0.81 9.01
C GLU A 49 4.82 -0.85 7.59
N ILE A 50 3.82 -0.03 7.29
CA ILE A 50 3.29 0.13 5.93
C ILE A 50 4.43 0.58 5.01
N ILE A 51 5.17 1.64 5.36
CA ILE A 51 6.30 2.14 4.56
C ILE A 51 7.39 1.09 4.39
N LYS A 52 7.76 0.39 5.47
CA LYS A 52 8.78 -0.66 5.43
C LYS A 52 8.34 -1.81 4.52
N SER A 53 7.08 -2.24 4.58
CA SER A 53 6.55 -3.34 3.78
C SER A 53 6.64 -3.04 2.29
N HIS A 54 6.30 -1.81 1.88
CA HIS A 54 6.44 -1.34 0.50
C HIS A 54 7.91 -1.30 0.03
N ARG A 55 8.82 -0.84 0.89
CA ARG A 55 10.26 -0.84 0.58
C ARG A 55 10.82 -2.25 0.42
N LEU A 56 10.32 -3.21 1.21
CA LEU A 56 10.78 -4.59 1.21
C LEU A 56 10.37 -5.37 -0.07
N VAL A 57 9.40 -4.86 -0.84
CA VAL A 57 9.03 -5.41 -2.16
C VAL A 57 10.23 -5.59 -3.08
N ARG A 58 11.25 -4.73 -2.98
CA ARG A 58 12.48 -4.86 -3.78
C ARG A 58 13.16 -6.23 -3.65
N ARG A 59 13.00 -6.91 -2.51
CA ARG A 59 13.56 -8.24 -2.27
C ARG A 59 12.90 -9.31 -3.13
N HIS A 60 11.67 -9.09 -3.58
CA HIS A 60 10.90 -10.03 -4.39
C HIS A 60 11.00 -9.73 -5.89
N VAL A 61 11.04 -8.44 -6.28
CA VAL A 61 10.91 -8.04 -7.70
C VAL A 61 12.00 -7.11 -8.22
N GLY A 62 13.05 -6.87 -7.44
CA GLY A 62 14.21 -6.05 -7.82
C GLY A 62 14.04 -4.54 -7.63
N GLU A 63 12.81 -4.05 -7.46
CA GLU A 63 12.49 -2.63 -7.31
C GLU A 63 11.58 -2.35 -6.10
N LYS A 64 11.71 -1.16 -5.50
CA LYS A 64 10.82 -0.74 -4.41
C LYS A 64 9.44 -0.42 -4.98
N LEU A 65 8.39 -0.80 -4.25
CA LEU A 65 7.05 -0.30 -4.50
C LEU A 65 6.90 1.05 -3.78
N ARG A 66 6.48 2.10 -4.50
CA ARG A 66 6.17 3.41 -3.91
C ARG A 66 4.76 3.38 -3.35
N LEU A 67 4.49 4.08 -2.25
CA LEU A 67 3.13 4.14 -1.70
C LEU A 67 2.13 4.75 -2.69
N ARG A 68 2.55 5.73 -3.51
CA ARG A 68 1.69 6.30 -4.56
C ARG A 68 1.20 5.27 -5.58
N GLU A 69 1.97 4.21 -5.79
CA GLU A 69 1.66 3.17 -6.76
C GLU A 69 0.63 2.18 -6.20
N SER A 70 0.58 1.97 -4.88
CA SER A 70 -0.33 1.02 -4.22
C SER A 70 -1.52 1.67 -3.52
N PHE A 71 -1.42 2.93 -3.10
CA PHE A 71 -2.47 3.67 -2.42
C PHE A 71 -3.79 3.72 -3.22
N PRO A 72 -3.78 3.98 -4.55
CA PRO A 72 -5.00 3.96 -5.34
C PRO A 72 -5.75 2.62 -5.29
N PHE A 73 -5.03 1.50 -5.13
CA PHE A 73 -5.65 0.18 -5.02
C PHE A 73 -6.41 0.01 -3.70
N VAL A 74 -5.89 0.53 -2.58
CA VAL A 74 -6.62 0.52 -1.30
C VAL A 74 -7.89 1.36 -1.39
N VAL A 75 -7.78 2.54 -2.01
CA VAL A 75 -8.94 3.42 -2.25
C VAL A 75 -9.96 2.73 -3.15
N ALA A 76 -9.53 2.10 -4.24
CA ALA A 76 -10.40 1.35 -5.14
C ALA A 76 -11.10 0.19 -4.41
N LEU A 77 -10.36 -0.63 -3.66
CA LEU A 77 -10.93 -1.72 -2.85
C LEU A 77 -12.01 -1.19 -1.91
N SER A 78 -11.81 -0.02 -1.29
CA SER A 78 -12.80 0.54 -0.36
C SER A 78 -14.14 0.92 -1.02
N LYS A 79 -14.16 1.09 -2.35
CA LYS A 79 -15.33 1.48 -3.15
C LYS A 79 -16.00 0.30 -3.86
N LEU A 80 -15.32 -0.84 -3.96
CA LEU A 80 -15.83 -2.02 -4.65
C LEU A 80 -16.78 -2.82 -3.75
N ALA A 81 -17.81 -3.43 -4.34
CA ALA A 81 -18.76 -4.30 -3.64
C ALA A 81 -18.21 -5.74 -3.47
N ILE A 82 -16.97 -5.85 -2.97
CA ILE A 82 -16.30 -7.13 -2.69
C ILE A 82 -16.37 -7.44 -1.19
N LYS A 83 -16.42 -8.73 -0.82
CA LYS A 83 -16.48 -9.18 0.57
C LYS A 83 -15.67 -10.46 0.78
N HIS A 84 -15.18 -10.66 2.00
CA HIS A 84 -14.54 -11.89 2.49
C HIS A 84 -13.42 -12.41 1.58
N CYS A 85 -12.41 -11.59 1.36
CA CYS A 85 -11.29 -12.00 0.53
C CYS A 85 -9.97 -11.45 1.07
N ARG A 86 -8.90 -11.99 0.50
CA ARG A 86 -7.54 -11.64 0.85
C ARG A 86 -6.86 -11.08 -0.41
N VAL A 87 -6.36 -9.85 -0.32
CA VAL A 87 -5.85 -9.11 -1.49
C VAL A 87 -4.42 -8.64 -1.26
N ASP A 88 -3.51 -9.08 -2.13
CA ASP A 88 -2.13 -8.58 -2.16
C ASP A 88 -2.01 -7.38 -3.10
N ILE A 89 -2.19 -6.18 -2.55
CA ILE A 89 -2.09 -4.93 -3.31
C ILE A 89 -0.67 -4.69 -3.83
N GLY A 90 0.34 -5.30 -3.21
CA GLY A 90 1.73 -5.19 -3.66
C GLY A 90 1.93 -5.87 -5.00
N LYS A 91 1.43 -7.10 -5.15
CA LYS A 91 1.45 -7.84 -6.42
C LYS A 91 0.61 -7.14 -7.48
N LEU A 92 -0.60 -6.69 -7.11
CA LEU A 92 -1.50 -5.99 -8.03
C LEU A 92 -0.85 -4.72 -8.59
N ALA A 93 -0.28 -3.88 -7.72
CA ALA A 93 0.35 -2.63 -8.14
C ALA A 93 1.56 -2.89 -9.06
N ILE A 94 2.47 -3.79 -8.68
CA ILE A 94 3.64 -4.11 -9.52
C ILE A 94 3.23 -4.62 -10.90
N ASN A 95 2.27 -5.55 -10.98
CA ASN A 95 1.81 -6.09 -12.25
C ASN A 95 1.12 -5.01 -13.10
N TYR A 96 0.27 -4.19 -12.49
CA TYR A 96 -0.42 -3.10 -13.19
C TYR A 96 0.56 -2.10 -13.79
N TRP A 97 1.52 -1.58 -13.01
CA TRP A 97 2.48 -0.58 -13.48
C TRP A 97 3.54 -1.13 -14.43
N ARG A 98 3.77 -2.45 -14.46
CA ARG A 98 4.61 -3.08 -15.49
C ARG A 98 3.91 -3.17 -16.84
N ASN A 99 2.60 -3.42 -16.84
CA ASN A 99 1.82 -3.62 -18.06
C ASN A 99 1.22 -2.33 -18.64
N ASN A 100 1.14 -1.26 -17.85
CA ASN A 100 0.55 0.04 -18.24
C ASN A 100 1.58 1.17 -18.20
N LYS A 101 2.85 0.85 -18.50
CA LYS A 101 3.93 1.81 -18.61
C LYS A 101 4.02 2.41 -20.01
#